data_AF-A0A0M9VWD5-F1
#
_entry.id   AF-A0A0M9VWD5-F1
#
_cell.length_a   1.000
_cell.length_b   1.000
_cell.length_c   1.000
_cell.angle_alpha   90.00
_cell.angle_beta   90.00
_cell.angle_gamma   90.00
#
_symmetry.space_group_name_H-M   'P 1'
#
loop_
_entity.id
_entity.type
_entity.pdbx_description
1 polymer ?
#
loop_
_entity_poly.entity_id
_entity_poly.type
_entity_poly.pdbx_seq_one_letter_code
_entity_poly.pdbx_strand_id
1 'polypeptide(L)'
;MAAAAAPTTEKASLMLEAHQSIRFSSYSMAPSLNFSIQTNDSAHAEIREIKSKVDRMENKALSSQRVHLSEEKTEIFNKLALGARLERALDRRMSGQDAVMRPRRDSSPVDDLLSEKAE
;
A
#
# COMPACT_ATOMS: atom_id res chain seq x y z
N MET A 1 -15.08 -23.19 73.91
CA MET A 1 -14.27 -22.07 74.45
C MET A 1 -13.08 -21.90 73.51
N ALA A 2 -13.07 -20.81 72.71
CA ALA A 2 -11.99 -20.26 71.85
C ALA A 2 -11.35 -21.19 70.79
N ALA A 3 -10.88 -20.78 69.60
CA ALA A 3 -10.98 -19.59 68.74
C ALA A 3 -10.20 -19.94 67.43
N ALA A 4 -10.46 -19.19 66.33
CA ALA A 4 -9.59 -18.99 65.15
C ALA A 4 -9.43 -20.17 64.17
N ALA A 5 -9.39 -20.04 62.84
CA ALA A 5 -9.40 -18.90 61.91
C ALA A 5 -9.86 -19.38 60.51
N ALA A 6 -10.53 -18.52 59.76
CA ALA A 6 -10.77 -18.68 58.32
C ALA A 6 -9.54 -18.19 57.52
N PRO A 7 -9.32 -18.70 56.30
CA PRO A 7 -8.77 -17.89 55.23
C PRO A 7 -9.88 -17.56 54.22
N THR A 8 -10.37 -16.33 54.30
CA THR A 8 -11.09 -15.65 53.23
C THR A 8 -10.13 -15.33 52.08
N THR A 9 -10.46 -15.80 50.88
CA THR A 9 -9.95 -15.25 49.60
C THR A 9 -11.03 -15.58 48.58
N GLU A 10 -12.05 -14.73 48.45
CA GLU A 10 -12.10 -13.60 47.53
C GLU A 10 -11.86 -14.00 46.06
N LYS A 11 -12.82 -13.55 45.24
CA LYS A 11 -12.89 -13.56 43.78
C LYS A 11 -13.58 -14.77 43.16
N ALA A 12 -14.86 -14.50 42.88
CA ALA A 12 -15.61 -15.02 41.76
C ALA A 12 -14.69 -15.33 40.57
N SER A 13 -14.50 -16.61 40.30
CA SER A 13 -14.31 -17.05 38.92
C SER A 13 -15.66 -17.61 38.50
N LEU A 14 -16.51 -16.70 38.00
CA LEU A 14 -17.63 -17.09 37.17
C LEU A 14 -17.10 -18.12 36.17
N MET A 15 -17.68 -19.30 36.22
CA MET A 15 -17.49 -20.34 35.24
C MET A 15 -17.94 -19.75 33.90
N LEU A 16 -17.02 -19.11 33.18
CA LEU A 16 -17.19 -18.83 31.77
C LEU A 16 -16.98 -20.17 31.08
N GLU A 17 -18.02 -20.98 31.14
CA GLU A 17 -18.14 -22.16 30.31
C GLU A 17 -18.02 -21.65 28.86
N ALA A 18 -16.86 -21.90 28.26
CA ALA A 18 -16.61 -21.55 26.88
C ALA A 18 -17.58 -22.39 26.06
N HIS A 19 -18.74 -21.82 25.73
CA HIS A 19 -19.66 -22.38 24.76
C HIS A 19 -18.90 -22.46 23.43
N GLN A 20 -18.28 -23.62 23.18
CA GLN A 20 -17.66 -23.98 21.91
C GLN A 20 -18.78 -24.11 20.89
N SER A 21 -19.29 -22.98 20.42
CA SER A 21 -20.17 -22.91 19.26
C SER A 21 -19.29 -23.19 18.04
N ILE A 22 -19.17 -24.47 17.70
CA ILE A 22 -18.62 -24.88 16.41
C ILE A 22 -19.69 -24.52 15.37
N ARG A 23 -19.69 -23.25 14.95
CA ARG A 23 -20.47 -22.79 13.81
C ARG A 23 -19.78 -23.30 12.56
N PHE A 24 -20.24 -24.45 12.05
CA PHE A 24 -19.84 -24.94 10.74
C PHE A 24 -20.35 -23.97 9.68
N SER A 25 -19.46 -23.16 9.09
CA SER A 25 -19.78 -22.36 7.91
C SER A 25 -19.77 -23.27 6.67
N SER A 26 -20.88 -23.33 5.94
CA SER A 26 -21.11 -24.21 4.77
C SER A 26 -20.15 -23.99 3.59
N TYR A 27 -19.27 -22.99 3.64
CA TYR A 27 -18.35 -22.64 2.56
C TYR A 27 -16.86 -22.75 2.93
N SER A 28 -16.51 -23.15 4.15
CA SER A 28 -15.12 -23.26 4.61
C SER A 28 -14.67 -24.69 4.88
N MET A 29 -15.12 -25.64 4.05
CA MET A 29 -14.47 -26.95 3.95
C MET A 29 -13.42 -26.91 2.84
N ALA A 30 -12.44 -26.03 2.97
CA ALA A 30 -11.19 -26.22 2.26
C ALA A 30 -10.55 -27.49 2.85
N PRO A 31 -10.30 -28.55 2.06
CA PRO A 31 -9.72 -29.77 2.59
C PRO A 31 -8.37 -29.44 3.21
N SER A 32 -8.21 -29.70 4.51
CA SER A 32 -6.90 -29.71 5.15
C SER A 32 -6.04 -30.78 4.47
N LEU A 33 -4.74 -30.51 4.37
CA LEU A 33 -3.74 -31.20 3.54
C LEU A 33 -3.45 -32.67 3.89
N ASN A 34 -4.38 -33.41 4.50
CA ASN A 34 -4.31 -34.85 4.66
C ASN A 34 -5.15 -35.55 3.57
N PHE A 35 -4.57 -35.66 2.38
CA PHE A 35 -5.15 -36.40 1.25
C PHE A 35 -5.00 -37.91 1.48
N SER A 36 -5.82 -38.51 2.34
CA SER A 36 -6.08 -39.97 2.28
C SER A 36 -7.27 -40.21 1.36
N ILE A 37 -7.22 -39.71 0.12
CA ILE A 37 -8.24 -40.03 -0.87
C ILE A 37 -7.84 -41.37 -1.47
N GLN A 38 -8.65 -42.40 -1.22
CA GLN A 38 -8.67 -43.56 -2.10
C GLN A 38 -9.09 -43.05 -3.47
N THR A 39 -8.11 -42.83 -4.34
CA THR A 39 -8.35 -42.23 -5.64
C THR A 39 -9.04 -43.25 -6.53
N ASN A 40 -10.36 -43.14 -6.65
CA ASN A 40 -11.10 -43.78 -7.73
C ASN A 40 -10.58 -43.21 -9.06
N ASP A 41 -10.53 -44.03 -10.11
CA ASP A 41 -10.04 -43.64 -11.45
C ASP A 41 -10.75 -42.38 -11.99
N SER A 42 -12.03 -42.20 -11.62
CA SER A 42 -12.82 -40.99 -11.89
C SER A 42 -12.21 -39.69 -11.33
N ALA A 43 -11.68 -39.72 -10.11
CA ALA A 43 -11.05 -38.54 -9.51
C ALA A 43 -9.76 -38.14 -10.24
N HIS A 44 -9.01 -39.12 -10.75
CA HIS A 44 -7.84 -38.86 -11.60
C HIS A 44 -8.22 -38.28 -12.96
N ALA A 45 -9.32 -38.73 -13.54
CA ALA A 45 -9.85 -38.19 -14.80
C ALA A 45 -10.25 -36.71 -14.64
N GLU A 46 -10.95 -36.37 -13.57
CA GLU A 46 -11.35 -34.99 -13.26
C GLU A 46 -10.13 -34.08 -13.06
N ILE A 47 -9.13 -34.53 -12.30
CA ILE A 47 -7.88 -33.78 -12.08
C ILE A 47 -7.15 -33.50 -13.41
N ARG A 48 -7.10 -34.49 -14.32
CA ARG A 48 -6.50 -34.31 -15.65
C ARG A 48 -7.29 -33.35 -16.52
N GLU A 49 -8.62 -33.39 -16.44
CA GLU A 49 -9.49 -32.46 -17.16
C GLU A 49 -9.29 -31.02 -16.67
N ILE A 50 -9.26 -30.81 -15.36
CA ILE A 50 -8.99 -29.51 -14.74
C ILE A 50 -7.62 -29.00 -15.18
N LYS A 51 -6.58 -29.85 -15.12
CA LYS A 51 -5.24 -29.49 -15.60
C LYS A 51 -5.28 -29.04 -17.07
N SER A 52 -5.92 -29.81 -17.95
CA SER A 52 -6.02 -29.45 -19.37
C SER A 52 -6.81 -28.15 -19.60
N LYS A 53 -7.81 -27.84 -18.79
CA LYS A 53 -8.58 -26.59 -18.92
C LYS A 53 -7.75 -25.39 -18.44
N VAL A 54 -7.02 -25.53 -17.34
CA VAL A 54 -6.11 -24.49 -16.83
C VAL A 54 -4.97 -24.22 -17.81
N ASP A 55 -4.37 -25.26 -18.39
CA ASP A 55 -3.30 -25.13 -19.41
C ASP A 55 -3.78 -24.44 -20.70
N ARG A 56 -5.10 -24.42 -20.97
CA ARG A 56 -5.70 -23.66 -22.09
C ARG A 56 -6.09 -22.23 -21.70
N MET A 57 -6.35 -22.00 -20.42
CA MET A 57 -6.63 -20.67 -19.87
C MET A 57 -5.37 -19.84 -19.68
N GLU A 58 -4.19 -20.46 -19.56
CA GLU A 58 -2.92 -19.71 -19.54
C GLU A 58 -2.68 -18.98 -20.86
N ASN A 59 -2.73 -17.65 -20.81
CA ASN A 59 -2.43 -16.84 -21.97
C ASN A 59 -0.91 -16.60 -22.07
N LYS A 60 -0.23 -17.51 -22.79
CA LYS A 60 1.23 -17.50 -23.02
C LYS A 60 1.72 -16.26 -23.77
N ALA A 61 0.85 -15.61 -24.53
CA ALA A 61 1.18 -14.38 -25.24
C ALA A 61 1.27 -13.18 -24.28
N LEU A 62 0.38 -13.11 -23.28
CA LEU A 62 0.40 -12.05 -22.27
C LEU A 62 1.60 -12.19 -21.31
N SER A 63 2.02 -13.41 -21.00
CA SER A 63 3.21 -13.62 -20.16
C SER A 63 4.50 -13.22 -20.88
N SER A 64 4.60 -13.44 -22.19
CA SER A 64 5.75 -13.00 -22.99
C SER A 64 5.71 -11.51 -23.35
N GLN A 65 4.54 -10.87 -23.32
CA GLN A 65 4.41 -9.41 -23.51
C GLN A 65 4.82 -8.60 -22.26
N ARG A 66 4.70 -9.17 -21.05
CA ARG A 66 5.12 -8.48 -19.83
C ARG A 66 6.66 -8.45 -19.75
N VAL A 67 7.22 -7.28 -20.00
CA VAL A 67 8.66 -7.04 -19.85
C VAL A 67 9.01 -7.07 -18.36
N HIS A 68 9.64 -8.17 -17.92
CA HIS A 68 10.33 -8.20 -16.63
C HIS A 68 11.68 -7.52 -16.79
N LEU A 69 11.81 -6.34 -16.20
CA LEU A 69 13.07 -5.59 -16.23
C LEU A 69 14.08 -6.25 -15.27
N SER A 70 15.33 -6.39 -15.71
CA SER A 70 16.43 -6.71 -14.82
C SER A 70 16.65 -5.56 -13.83
N GLU A 71 17.21 -5.87 -12.67
CA GLU A 71 17.49 -4.89 -11.62
C GLU A 71 18.31 -3.69 -12.15
N GLU A 72 19.36 -3.97 -12.93
CA GLU A 72 20.15 -2.95 -13.62
C GLU A 72 19.31 -2.00 -14.49
N LYS A 73 18.37 -2.54 -15.29
CA LYS A 73 17.48 -1.72 -16.13
C LYS A 73 16.56 -0.86 -15.28
N THR A 74 16.07 -1.39 -14.16
CA THR A 74 15.22 -0.59 -13.24
C THR A 74 16.01 0.57 -12.62
N GLU A 75 17.27 0.36 -12.24
CA GLU A 75 18.12 1.44 -11.73
C GLU A 75 18.37 2.53 -12.77
N ILE A 76 18.64 2.15 -14.03
CA ILE A 76 18.83 3.10 -15.13
C ILE A 76 17.57 3.94 -15.32
N PHE A 77 16.39 3.33 -15.36
CA PHE A 77 15.13 4.07 -15.49
C PHE A 77 14.86 4.97 -14.29
N ASN A 78 15.19 4.55 -13.07
CA ASN A 78 15.07 5.38 -11.88
C ASN A 78 15.99 6.60 -11.93
N LYS A 79 17.24 6.44 -12.37
CA LYS A 79 18.18 7.55 -12.57
C LYS A 79 17.69 8.53 -13.65
N LEU A 80 17.24 8.00 -14.79
CA LEU A 80 16.68 8.81 -15.88
C LEU A 80 15.44 9.59 -15.44
N ALA A 81 14.51 8.94 -14.74
CA ALA A 81 13.30 9.56 -14.23
C ALA A 81 13.60 10.63 -13.17
N LEU A 82 14.61 10.42 -12.33
CA LEU A 82 15.06 11.43 -11.36
C LEU A 82 15.63 12.66 -12.07
N GLY A 83 16.50 12.47 -13.06
CA GLY A 83 17.04 13.56 -13.88
C GLY A 83 15.93 14.39 -14.53
N ALA A 84 14.98 13.73 -15.21
CA ALA A 84 13.85 14.41 -15.84
C ALA A 84 12.93 15.14 -14.84
N ARG A 85 12.73 14.58 -13.63
CA ARG A 85 11.99 15.26 -12.56
C ARG A 85 12.72 16.50 -12.06
N LEU A 86 14.03 16.43 -11.94
CA LEU A 86 14.86 17.56 -11.50
C LEU A 86 14.80 18.67 -12.55
N GLU A 87 15.01 18.34 -13.82
CA GLU A 87 14.91 19.29 -14.95
C GLU A 87 13.53 19.97 -14.97
N ARG A 88 12.45 19.19 -14.91
CA ARG A 88 11.08 19.72 -14.83
C ARG A 88 10.85 20.60 -13.59
N ALA A 89 11.44 20.24 -12.45
CA ALA A 89 11.33 21.03 -11.23
C ALA A 89 12.10 22.35 -11.33
N LEU A 90 13.29 22.32 -11.95
CA LEU A 90 14.06 23.50 -12.27
C LEU A 90 13.33 24.39 -13.26
N ASP A 91 12.79 23.88 -14.37
CA ASP A 91 12.03 24.69 -15.33
C ASP A 91 10.87 25.43 -14.68
N ARG A 92 10.14 24.76 -13.77
CA ARG A 92 9.04 25.40 -13.03
C ARG A 92 9.52 26.48 -12.06
N ARG A 93 10.75 26.37 -11.57
CA ARG A 93 11.37 27.39 -10.73
C ARG A 93 11.97 28.52 -11.59
N MET A 94 12.80 28.19 -12.57
CA MET A 94 13.48 29.12 -13.46
C MET A 94 12.50 29.91 -14.34
N SER A 95 11.31 29.38 -14.64
CA SER A 95 10.26 30.11 -15.34
C SER A 95 9.65 31.19 -14.44
N GLY A 96 9.96 32.46 -14.73
CA GLY A 96 9.32 33.64 -14.10
C GLY A 96 9.92 34.08 -12.77
N GLN A 97 11.02 33.46 -12.33
CA GLN A 97 11.84 33.93 -11.20
C GLN A 97 12.88 34.98 -11.60
N ASP A 98 13.17 35.12 -12.89
CA ASP A 98 14.07 36.16 -13.37
C ASP A 98 13.53 37.54 -12.95
N ALA A 99 14.39 38.31 -12.29
CA ALA A 99 14.03 39.62 -11.79
C ALA A 99 13.72 40.56 -12.97
N VAL A 100 12.44 40.87 -13.18
CA VAL A 100 12.03 41.89 -14.14
C VAL A 100 12.20 43.25 -13.48
N MET A 101 13.29 43.94 -13.82
CA MET A 101 13.48 45.35 -13.50
C MET A 101 12.32 46.15 -14.08
N ARG A 102 11.44 46.64 -13.21
CA ARG A 102 10.40 47.61 -13.59
C ARG A 102 10.96 49.01 -13.42
N PRO A 103 10.76 49.92 -14.39
CA PRO A 103 11.10 51.32 -14.18
C PRO A 103 10.38 51.80 -12.93
N ARG A 104 11.11 52.47 -12.04
CA ARG A 104 10.50 53.17 -10.90
C ARG A 104 9.50 54.14 -11.50
N ARG A 105 8.25 54.14 -10.99
CA ARG A 105 7.31 55.20 -11.34
C ARG A 105 8.01 56.50 -10.95
N ASP A 106 8.15 57.41 -11.91
CA ASP A 106 8.64 58.76 -11.64
C ASP A 106 7.88 59.28 -10.42
N SER A 107 8.62 59.89 -9.50
CA SER A 107 8.15 60.33 -8.18
C SER A 107 6.73 60.85 -8.29
N SER A 108 5.84 60.31 -7.46
CA SER A 108 4.52 60.90 -7.37
C SER A 108 4.71 62.36 -6.91
N PRO A 109 3.86 63.32 -7.33
CA PRO A 109 3.98 64.71 -6.89
C PRO A 109 3.97 64.89 -5.35
N VAL A 110 3.62 63.83 -4.61
CA VAL A 110 3.63 63.76 -3.15
C VAL A 110 5.06 63.64 -2.58
N ASP A 111 5.98 63.00 -3.32
CA ASP A 111 7.36 62.80 -2.88
C ASP A 111 8.18 64.10 -2.96
N ASP A 112 7.91 64.94 -3.97
CA ASP A 112 8.56 66.25 -4.12
C ASP A 112 8.14 67.22 -3.01
N LEU A 113 6.87 67.20 -2.57
CA LEU A 113 6.34 68.06 -1.49
C LEU A 113 6.91 67.74 -0.10
N LEU A 114 7.36 66.50 0.12
CA LEU A 114 8.03 66.11 1.36
C LEU A 114 9.51 66.49 1.36
N SER A 115 10.12 66.65 0.17
CA SER A 115 11.53 67.06 0.03
C SER A 115 11.74 68.56 0.26
N GLU A 116 10.76 69.40 -0.11
CA GLU A 116 10.85 70.88 0.03
C GLU A 116 10.69 71.35 1.48
N LYS A 117 10.06 70.55 2.36
CA LYS A 117 9.91 70.88 3.79
C LYS A 117 11.09 70.49 4.66
N ALA A 118 12.17 69.97 4.06
CA ALA A 118 13.37 69.50 4.76
C ALA A 118 14.58 70.43 4.63
N GLU A 119 14.41 71.64 4.06
CA GLU A 119 15.46 72.68 4.02
C GLU A 119 15.12 73.89 4.91
#